data_AF-A0A9E2PP75-F1
#
_entry.id   AF-A0A9E2PP75-F1
#
_cell.length_a   1.000
_cell.length_b   1.000
_cell.length_c   1.000
_cell.angle_alpha   90.00
_cell.angle_beta   90.00
_cell.angle_gamma   90.00
#
_symmetry.space_group_name_H-M   'P 1'
#
loop_
_entity.id
_entity.type
_entity.pdbx_description
1 polymer ?
#
loop_
_entity_poly.entity_id
_entity_poly.type
_entity_poly.pdbx_seq_one_letter_code
_entity_poly.pdbx_strand_id
1 'polypeptide(L)'
;MNIKPPEKKTVHLPKDPFAYIGFWQFLTFIMLILVVWVNEVRDMPSLLFNTNPQDINIFRGCVLTAAVLVAAIVTIGNTYLQEKRVLNSMISVCSKCNKVRVNQNQWKQMEAYISDNSLLTFTHGLCPDCMEKVMQTINQRPSARSS
;
A
#
# COMPACT_ATOMS: atom_id res chain seq x y z
N MET A 1 41.51 -2.21 15.78
CA MET A 1 40.16 -2.46 16.31
C MET A 1 39.40 -3.25 15.26
N ASN A 2 39.25 -4.56 15.43
CA ASN A 2 38.69 -5.47 14.43
C ASN A 2 37.16 -5.40 14.50
N ILE A 3 36.55 -4.56 13.65
CA ILE A 3 35.10 -4.38 13.63
C ILE A 3 34.53 -5.54 12.80
N LYS A 4 34.05 -6.57 13.50
CA LYS A 4 33.33 -7.69 12.89
C LYS A 4 32.13 -7.12 12.10
N PRO A 5 31.95 -7.44 10.82
CA PRO A 5 30.85 -6.92 10.04
C PRO A 5 29.51 -7.36 10.66
N PRO A 6 28.48 -6.50 10.65
CA PRO A 6 27.20 -6.79 11.30
C PRO A 6 26.54 -8.01 10.64
N GLU A 7 26.15 -8.97 11.47
CA GLU A 7 25.48 -10.21 11.07
C GLU A 7 24.10 -9.90 10.49
N LYS A 8 23.86 -10.38 9.25
CA LYS A 8 22.69 -10.03 8.46
C LYS A 8 21.48 -10.84 8.94
N LYS A 9 20.68 -10.27 9.84
CA LYS A 9 19.43 -10.90 10.31
C LYS A 9 18.45 -11.00 9.14
N THR A 10 18.19 -12.21 8.65
CA THR A 10 17.25 -12.45 7.55
C THR A 10 15.82 -12.33 8.07
N VAL A 11 15.16 -11.23 7.74
CA VAL A 11 13.72 -11.07 7.99
C VAL A 11 13.00 -12.01 7.03
N HIS A 12 12.34 -13.04 7.56
CA HIS A 12 11.45 -13.90 6.79
C HIS A 12 10.18 -13.13 6.47
N LEU A 13 10.14 -12.53 5.29
CA LEU A 13 8.93 -11.90 4.75
C LEU A 13 7.94 -13.03 4.41
N PRO A 14 6.66 -12.94 4.82
CA PRO A 14 5.66 -13.94 4.45
C PRO A 14 5.62 -14.09 2.93
N LYS A 15 5.60 -15.34 2.48
CA LYS A 15 5.59 -15.74 1.07
C LYS A 15 4.30 -15.17 0.44
N ASP A 16 4.47 -14.11 -0.34
CA ASP A 16 3.51 -13.48 -1.27
C ASP A 16 2.11 -13.17 -0.68
N PRO A 17 1.99 -12.13 0.18
CA PRO A 17 0.68 -11.64 0.65
C PRO A 17 -0.27 -11.27 -0.51
N PHE A 18 0.28 -10.93 -1.68
CA PHE A 18 -0.48 -10.62 -2.89
C PHE A 18 -1.04 -11.86 -3.60
N ALA A 19 -0.40 -13.03 -3.48
CA ALA A 19 -0.93 -14.27 -4.06
C ALA A 19 -2.22 -14.72 -3.35
N TYR A 20 -2.29 -14.51 -2.03
CA TYR A 20 -3.49 -14.76 -1.25
C TYR A 20 -4.66 -13.85 -1.71
N ILE A 21 -4.39 -12.57 -1.94
CA ILE A 21 -5.40 -11.61 -2.42
C ILE A 21 -5.89 -12.00 -3.82
N GLY A 22 -4.97 -12.35 -4.72
CA GLY A 22 -5.31 -12.82 -6.07
C GLY A 22 -6.19 -14.07 -6.05
N PHE A 23 -5.85 -15.05 -5.20
CA PHE A 23 -6.63 -16.28 -5.06
C PHE A 23 -8.09 -16.03 -4.67
N TRP A 24 -8.31 -15.23 -3.63
CA TRP A 24 -9.67 -14.90 -3.18
C TRP A 24 -10.44 -14.04 -4.19
N GLN A 25 -9.75 -13.15 -4.91
CA GLN A 25 -10.33 -12.37 -6.00
C GLN A 25 -10.84 -13.26 -7.14
N PHE A 26 -10.07 -14.29 -7.54
CA PHE A 26 -10.53 -15.25 -8.53
C PHE A 26 -11.73 -16.06 -8.03
N LEU A 27 -11.70 -16.47 -6.76
CA LEU A 27 -12.78 -17.23 -6.15
C LEU A 27 -14.10 -16.44 -6.12
N THR A 28 -14.07 -15.13 -5.83
CA THR A 28 -15.27 -14.29 -5.83
C THR A 28 -15.84 -14.13 -7.22
N PHE A 29 -15.02 -13.90 -8.26
CA PHE A 29 -15.50 -13.82 -9.64
C PHE A 29 -16.09 -15.14 -10.14
N ILE A 30 -15.44 -16.27 -9.83
CA ILE A 30 -15.97 -17.60 -10.16
C ILE A 30 -17.32 -17.83 -9.49
N MET A 31 -17.45 -17.47 -8.22
CA MET A 31 -18.71 -17.60 -7.47
C MET A 31 -19.81 -16.71 -8.07
N LEU A 32 -19.48 -15.47 -8.45
CA LEU A 32 -20.41 -14.53 -9.09
C LEU A 32 -20.88 -15.04 -10.47
N ILE A 33 -19.98 -15.60 -11.28
CA ILE A 33 -20.32 -16.23 -12.57
C ILE A 33 -21.25 -17.42 -12.35
N LEU A 34 -20.95 -18.28 -11.37
CA LEU A 34 -21.82 -19.41 -11.03
C LEU A 34 -23.22 -18.95 -10.61
N VAL A 35 -23.32 -17.90 -9.80
CA VAL A 35 -24.61 -17.32 -9.40
C VAL A 35 -25.38 -16.76 -10.61
N VAL A 36 -24.71 -16.08 -11.54
CA VAL A 36 -25.33 -15.58 -12.78
C VAL A 36 -25.90 -16.73 -13.62
N TRP A 37 -25.12 -17.79 -13.83
CA TRP A 37 -25.57 -18.96 -14.58
C TRP A 37 -26.67 -19.74 -13.85
N VAL A 38 -26.61 -19.86 -12.52
CA VAL A 38 -27.67 -20.48 -11.72
C VAL A 38 -28.96 -19.65 -11.81
N ASN A 39 -28.88 -18.32 -11.79
CA ASN A 39 -30.05 -17.46 -11.92
C ASN A 39 -30.71 -17.61 -13.31
N GLU A 40 -29.91 -17.65 -14.38
CA GLU A 40 -30.39 -17.81 -15.76
C GLU A 40 -30.93 -19.22 -16.03
N VAL A 41 -30.24 -20.28 -15.57
CA VAL A 41 -30.63 -21.68 -15.81
C VAL A 41 -31.81 -22.13 -14.96
N ARG A 42 -31.93 -21.62 -13.73
CA ARG A 42 -33.01 -22.01 -12.81
C ARG A 42 -34.27 -21.16 -12.96
N ASP A 43 -34.23 -20.13 -13.81
CA ASP A 43 -35.26 -19.11 -13.95
C ASP A 43 -35.82 -18.69 -12.57
N MET A 44 -34.87 -18.43 -11.65
CA MET A 44 -35.12 -18.27 -10.22
C MET A 44 -36.25 -17.26 -9.91
N PRO A 45 -36.41 -16.13 -10.64
CA PRO A 45 -37.52 -15.21 -10.40
C PRO A 45 -38.90 -15.83 -10.60
N SER A 46 -39.06 -16.69 -11.61
CA SER A 46 -40.33 -17.39 -11.86
C SER A 46 -40.66 -18.38 -10.73
N LEU A 47 -39.64 -19.04 -10.18
CA LEU A 47 -39.78 -20.03 -9.12
C LEU A 47 -39.97 -19.40 -7.73
N LEU A 48 -39.43 -18.20 -7.50
CA LEU A 48 -39.56 -17.43 -6.25
C LEU A 48 -40.81 -16.52 -6.21
N PHE A 49 -41.23 -15.95 -7.34
CA PHE A 49 -42.32 -14.98 -7.42
C PHE A 49 -43.56 -15.46 -8.20
N ASN A 50 -43.57 -16.72 -8.65
CA ASN A 50 -44.70 -17.38 -9.32
C ASN A 50 -45.28 -16.56 -10.50
N THR A 51 -44.41 -15.89 -11.25
CA THR A 51 -44.75 -15.09 -12.44
C THR A 51 -44.77 -15.97 -13.70
N ASN A 52 -45.44 -15.50 -14.77
CA ASN A 52 -45.46 -16.19 -16.07
C ASN A 52 -44.01 -16.47 -16.56
N PRO A 53 -43.67 -17.68 -17.04
CA PRO A 53 -42.32 -18.01 -17.51
C PRO A 53 -41.88 -17.00 -18.56
N GLN A 54 -40.70 -16.43 -18.37
CA GLN A 54 -40.06 -15.55 -19.34
C GLN A 54 -39.22 -16.40 -20.30
N ASP A 55 -39.20 -16.04 -21.57
CA ASP A 55 -38.32 -16.70 -22.53
C ASP A 55 -36.84 -16.47 -22.16
N ILE A 56 -36.00 -17.47 -22.42
CA ILE A 56 -34.55 -17.43 -22.18
C ILE A 56 -33.95 -16.30 -23.03
N ASN A 57 -33.59 -15.20 -22.38
CA ASN A 57 -33.04 -14.02 -23.03
C ASN A 57 -31.52 -14.11 -23.02
N ILE A 58 -30.95 -14.86 -23.98
CA ILE A 58 -29.49 -15.05 -24.17
C ILE A 58 -28.72 -13.71 -24.09
N PHE A 59 -29.32 -12.63 -24.59
CA PHE A 59 -28.74 -11.29 -24.53
C PHE A 59 -28.48 -10.80 -23.09
N ARG A 60 -29.38 -11.07 -22.14
CA ARG A 60 -29.16 -10.71 -20.73
C ARG A 60 -27.98 -11.47 -20.12
N GLY A 61 -27.87 -12.78 -20.39
CA GLY A 61 -26.72 -13.59 -19.95
C GLY A 61 -25.39 -13.09 -20.52
N CYS A 62 -25.36 -12.72 -21.80
CA CYS A 62 -24.18 -12.13 -22.44
C CYS A 62 -23.80 -10.77 -21.82
N VAL A 63 -24.76 -9.91 -21.50
CA VAL A 63 -24.47 -8.60 -20.88
C VAL A 63 -23.94 -8.76 -19.46
N LEU A 64 -24.51 -9.65 -18.64
CA LEU A 64 -24.05 -9.89 -17.28
C LEU A 64 -22.66 -10.50 -17.24
N THR A 65 -22.37 -11.46 -18.12
CA THR A 65 -21.03 -12.05 -18.23
C THR A 65 -20.00 -11.03 -18.70
N ALA A 66 -20.35 -10.19 -19.68
CA ALA A 66 -19.49 -9.09 -20.12
C ALA A 66 -19.20 -8.10 -18.97
N ALA A 67 -20.21 -7.74 -18.17
CA ALA A 67 -20.04 -6.86 -17.02
C ALA A 67 -19.10 -7.46 -15.95
N VAL A 68 -19.23 -8.76 -15.67
CA VAL A 68 -18.34 -9.46 -14.72
C VAL A 68 -16.90 -9.52 -15.25
N LEU A 69 -16.71 -9.76 -16.55
CA LEU A 69 -15.38 -9.75 -17.16
C LEU A 69 -14.73 -8.36 -17.09
N VAL A 70 -15.49 -7.30 -17.33
CA VAL A 70 -14.98 -5.92 -17.20
C VAL A 70 -14.56 -5.64 -15.75
N ALA A 71 -15.39 -6.01 -14.77
CA ALA A 71 -15.06 -5.86 -13.36
C ALA A 71 -13.80 -6.67 -12.96
N ALA A 72 -13.66 -7.89 -13.50
CA ALA A 72 -12.47 -8.70 -13.28
C ALA A 72 -11.20 -8.02 -13.83
N ILE A 73 -11.24 -7.52 -15.06
CA ILE A 73 -10.10 -6.83 -15.68
C ILE A 73 -9.71 -5.58 -14.88
N VAL A 74 -10.68 -4.75 -14.50
CA VAL A 74 -10.44 -3.51 -13.75
C VAL A 74 -9.83 -3.80 -12.38
N THR A 75 -10.38 -4.75 -11.65
CA THR A 75 -9.91 -5.06 -10.30
C THR A 75 -8.52 -5.70 -10.31
N ILE A 76 -8.27 -6.67 -11.19
CA ILE A 76 -6.95 -7.32 -11.36
C ILE A 76 -5.91 -6.26 -11.74
N GLY A 77 -6.23 -5.37 -12.68
CA GLY A 77 -5.33 -4.30 -13.11
C GLY A 77 -4.93 -3.38 -11.94
N ASN A 78 -5.87 -3.01 -11.08
CA ASN A 78 -5.57 -2.15 -9.94
C ASN A 78 -4.69 -2.86 -8.89
N THR A 79 -4.96 -4.14 -8.60
CA THR A 79 -4.13 -4.95 -7.68
C THR A 79 -2.69 -5.07 -8.20
N TYR A 80 -2.50 -5.30 -9.49
CA TYR A 80 -1.16 -5.37 -10.11
C TYR A 80 -0.39 -4.04 -10.05
N LEU A 81 -1.09 -2.91 -10.20
CA LEU A 81 -0.46 -1.58 -10.06
C LEU A 81 -0.08 -1.26 -8.60
N GLN A 82 -0.81 -1.80 -7.62
CA GLN A 82 -0.45 -1.66 -6.21
C GLN A 82 0.80 -2.47 -5.86
N GLU A 83 0.94 -3.68 -6.38
CA GLU A 83 2.12 -4.53 -6.19
C GLU A 83 3.40 -3.77 -6.60
N LYS A 84 3.41 -3.18 -7.79
CA LYS A 84 4.56 -2.40 -8.29
C LYS A 84 4.89 -1.20 -7.41
N ARG A 85 3.89 -0.52 -6.85
CA ARG A 85 4.10 0.66 -5.98
C ARG A 85 4.70 0.26 -4.63
N VAL A 86 4.24 -0.85 -4.04
CA VAL A 86 4.70 -1.29 -2.72
C VAL A 86 6.13 -1.80 -2.76
N LEU A 87 6.50 -2.59 -3.78
CA LEU A 87 7.88 -3.09 -3.93
C LEU A 87 8.90 -1.95 -4.08
N ASN A 88 8.50 -0.85 -4.70
CA ASN A 88 9.35 0.32 -4.92
C ASN A 88 9.45 1.27 -3.70
N SER A 89 8.70 1.00 -2.62
CA SER A 89 8.61 1.92 -1.46
C SER A 89 9.60 1.62 -0.33
N MET A 90 10.59 0.74 -0.54
CA MET A 90 11.59 0.43 0.49
C MET A 90 12.82 1.35 0.36
N ILE A 91 12.86 2.39 1.18
CA ILE A 91 14.04 3.25 1.31
C ILE A 91 14.99 2.67 2.37
N SER A 92 16.27 2.53 2.03
CA SER A 92 17.29 2.14 3.01
C SER A 92 17.89 3.38 3.64
N VAL A 93 17.80 3.48 4.97
CA VAL A 93 18.27 4.62 5.77
C VAL A 93 19.48 4.21 6.61
N CYS A 94 20.48 5.07 6.70
CA CYS A 94 21.65 4.84 7.56
C CYS A 94 21.28 5.03 9.02
N SER A 95 21.41 4.00 9.85
CA SER A 95 21.07 4.04 11.28
C SER A 95 21.89 5.04 12.12
N LYS A 96 23.02 5.54 11.59
CA LYS A 96 23.91 6.46 12.32
C LYS A 96 23.65 7.94 11.99
N CYS A 97 23.37 8.25 10.73
CA CYS A 97 23.27 9.63 10.25
C CYS A 97 21.94 9.94 9.55
N ASN A 98 20.98 9.00 9.56
CA ASN A 98 19.66 9.11 8.95
C ASN A 98 19.65 9.52 7.47
N LYS A 99 20.77 9.32 6.76
CA LYS A 99 20.82 9.54 5.30
C LYS A 99 20.10 8.42 4.55
N VAL A 100 19.44 8.76 3.46
CA VAL A 100 18.76 7.82 2.57
C VAL A 100 19.71 7.41 1.44
N ARG A 101 19.80 6.11 1.16
CA ARG A 101 20.61 5.58 0.06
C ARG A 101 19.85 5.72 -1.26
N VAL A 102 20.40 6.50 -2.18
CA VAL A 102 19.81 6.71 -3.53
C VAL A 102 20.37 5.68 -4.51
N ASN A 103 21.69 5.48 -4.49
CA ASN A 103 22.41 4.51 -5.32
C ASN A 103 23.49 3.81 -4.49
N GLN A 104 24.15 2.79 -5.04
CA GLN A 104 25.12 1.98 -4.31
C GLN A 104 26.23 2.81 -3.61
N ASN A 105 26.64 3.94 -4.19
CA ASN A 105 27.67 4.85 -3.66
C ASN A 105 27.16 6.26 -3.31
N GLN A 106 25.85 6.54 -3.38
CA GLN A 106 25.33 7.89 -3.13
C GLN A 106 24.29 7.90 -2.01
N TRP A 107 24.55 8.77 -1.02
CA TRP A 107 23.70 9.02 0.13
C TRP A 107 23.23 10.47 0.09
N LYS A 108 21.92 10.69 0.19
CA LYS A 108 21.33 12.02 0.35
C LYS A 108 20.77 12.18 1.76
N GLN A 109 20.68 13.41 2.23
CA GLN A 109 19.96 13.71 3.46
C GLN A 109 18.48 13.36 3.28
N MET A 110 17.82 12.90 4.35
CA MET A 110 16.44 12.42 4.28
C MET A 110 15.48 13.52 3.84
N GLU A 111 15.68 14.74 4.33
CA GLU A 111 14.88 15.91 3.98
C GLU A 111 15.02 16.22 2.49
N ALA A 112 16.25 16.25 1.97
CA ALA A 112 16.51 16.48 0.54
C ALA A 112 15.91 15.37 -0.34
N TYR A 113 16.05 14.11 0.07
CA TYR A 113 15.52 12.97 -0.68
C TYR A 113 13.99 12.98 -0.75
N ILE A 114 13.31 13.28 0.36
CA ILE A 114 11.84 13.32 0.41
C ILE A 114 11.32 14.58 -0.28
N SER A 115 12.03 15.71 -0.20
CA SER A 115 11.65 16.94 -0.92
C SER A 115 11.77 16.76 -2.45
N ASP A 116 12.79 16.02 -2.91
CA ASP A 116 12.99 15.71 -4.34
C ASP A 116 11.93 14.71 -4.87
N ASN A 117 11.44 13.79 -4.03
CA ASN A 117 10.57 12.67 -4.44
C ASN A 117 9.12 12.76 -3.95
N SER A 118 8.75 13.79 -3.20
CA SER A 118 7.40 13.98 -2.68
C SER A 118 7.03 15.46 -2.61
N LEU A 119 5.74 15.76 -2.62
CA LEU A 119 5.21 17.12 -2.50
C LEU A 119 5.21 17.64 -1.04
N LEU A 120 5.99 17.05 -0.14
CA LEU A 120 6.02 17.40 1.28
C LEU A 120 7.03 18.53 1.53
N THR A 121 6.62 19.56 2.27
CA THR A 121 7.51 20.64 2.76
C THR A 121 7.91 20.36 4.20
N PHE A 122 9.21 20.32 4.47
CA PHE A 122 9.72 20.14 5.84
C PHE A 122 9.63 21.45 6.62
N THR A 123 9.09 21.37 7.84
CA THR A 123 9.19 22.43 8.84
C THR A 123 10.07 21.94 9.98
N HIS A 124 10.98 22.78 10.45
CA HIS A 124 11.84 22.44 11.58
C HIS A 124 11.15 22.90 12.87
N GLY A 125 10.68 21.95 13.67
CA GLY A 125 10.12 22.18 15.01
C GLY A 125 11.00 21.59 16.10
N LEU A 126 10.90 22.13 17.32
CA LEU A 126 11.60 21.60 18.48
C LEU A 126 10.61 20.78 19.33
N CYS A 127 10.95 19.54 19.67
CA CYS A 127 10.12 18.77 20.59
C CYS A 127 10.21 19.34 22.02
N PRO A 128 9.21 19.07 22.89
CA PRO A 128 9.19 19.58 24.27
C PRO A 128 10.48 19.29 25.05
N ASP A 129 11.03 18.07 24.90
CA ASP A 129 12.26 17.64 25.56
C ASP A 129 13.49 18.46 25.14
N CYS A 130 13.58 18.77 23.84
CA CYS A 130 14.66 19.59 23.31
C CYS A 130 14.51 21.05 23.74
N MET A 131 13.26 21.54 23.84
CA MET A 131 12.98 22.88 24.34
C MET A 131 13.40 23.03 25.80
N GLU A 132 13.11 22.04 26.63
CA GLU A 132 13.51 22.03 28.03
C GLU A 132 15.05 22.07 28.20
N LYS A 133 15.79 21.25 27.43
CA LYS A 133 17.26 21.27 27.44
C LYS A 133 17.85 22.60 27.00
N VAL A 134 17.27 23.22 25.97
CA VAL A 134 17.68 24.55 25.52
C VAL A 134 17.42 25.59 26.60
N MET A 135 16.24 25.56 27.25
CA MET A 135 15.93 26.46 28.36
C MET A 135 16.87 26.26 29.56
N GLN A 136 17.19 25.01 29.93
CA GLN A 136 18.19 24.72 30.97
C GLN A 136 19.56 25.30 30.61
N THR A 137 19.98 25.17 29.34
CA THR A 137 21.27 25.72 28.87
C THR A 137 21.26 27.25 28.88
N ILE A 138 20.15 27.89 28.53
CA ILE A 138 20.00 29.35 28.57
C ILE A 138 20.05 29.86 30.02
N ASN A 139 19.36 29.18 30.94
CA ASN A 139 19.36 29.53 32.37
C ASN A 139 20.72 29.32 33.05
N GLN A 140 21.61 28.51 32.45
CA GLN A 140 22.95 28.24 32.96
C GLN A 140 24.02 29.21 32.44
N ARG A 141 23.71 30.11 31.50
CA ARG A 141 24.64 31.19 31.13
C ARG A 141 24.54 32.30 32.19
N PRO A 142 25.58 32.54 33.01
CA PRO A 142 25.58 33.71 33.88
C PRO A 142 25.48 34.94 32.98
N SER A 143 24.64 35.89 33.38
CA SER A 143 24.34 37.15 32.70
C SER A 143 25.59 38.06 32.61
N ALA A 144 26.57 37.64 31.82
CA ALA A 144 27.75 38.45 31.51
C ALA A 144 27.51 39.11 30.15
N ARG A 145 26.71 40.19 30.16
CA ARG A 145 26.85 41.40 29.33
C ARG A 145 25.54 42.19 29.26
N SER A 146 25.41 43.14 30.18
CA SER A 146 24.78 44.45 29.97
C SER A 146 25.51 45.39 30.95
N SER A 147 26.52 46.11 30.44
CA SER A 147 26.45 47.56 30.19
C SER A 147 27.10 48.31 31.36
#